data_AF-A0A2E9EZR2-F1
#
_entry.id   AF-A0A2E9EZR2-F1
#
_cell.length_a   1.000
_cell.length_b   1.000
_cell.length_c   1.000
_cell.angle_alpha   90.00
_cell.angle_beta   90.00
_cell.angle_gamma   90.00
#
_symmetry.space_group_name_H-M   'P 1'
#
loop_
_entity.id
_entity.type
_entity.pdbx_description
1 polymer ?
#
loop_
_entity_poly.entity_id
_entity_poly.type
_entity_poly.pdbx_seq_one_letter_code
_entity_poly.pdbx_strand_id
1 'polypeptide(L)'
;MRKTNYLNNKDILKEIHKSKSTFCSYTDDDYADFDIILSDIGKINIRTIAEAKRNKAKKQSQLAFETRKAAGEKIKQADCEVDYRKITKEELIFRIMTFDHIPEEPGRKKNPKTEADKKIKLNFPPFQHYKFNENGELVCVGKSHWEGGMENGAFSKSHGKATNKLAMMWMKLCDRYATRGNVRGYTYNDEMRGQAILQLAQIGLQFDESKSQNPFAYYTAAVTNSFVRVINLEKRNQNIRDDILEMNNMNPSYTRQHAGEWEASQKRQEELNNKK
;
A
#
# COMPACT_ATOMS: atom_id res chain seq x y z
N MET A 1 17.25 -16.18 -21.31
CA MET A 1 15.96 -15.78 -20.67
C MET A 1 15.91 -14.25 -20.56
N ARG A 2 14.88 -13.59 -21.11
CA ARG A 2 14.67 -12.14 -20.88
C ARG A 2 14.45 -11.89 -19.39
N LYS A 3 15.10 -10.85 -18.83
CA LYS A 3 14.93 -10.42 -17.44
C LYS A 3 13.48 -9.95 -17.25
N THR A 4 12.60 -10.81 -16.72
CA THR A 4 11.23 -10.42 -16.40
C THR A 4 11.28 -9.40 -15.26
N ASN A 5 10.88 -8.16 -15.52
CA ASN A 5 10.86 -7.12 -14.51
C ASN A 5 9.63 -7.27 -13.62
N TYR A 6 9.74 -8.11 -12.59
CA TYR A 6 8.67 -8.40 -11.62
C TYR A 6 8.25 -7.21 -10.74
N LEU A 7 8.95 -6.07 -10.80
CA LEU A 7 8.75 -4.93 -9.90
C LEU A 7 8.53 -3.63 -10.68
N ASN A 8 7.56 -3.63 -11.59
CA ASN A 8 7.09 -2.41 -12.23
C ASN A 8 5.77 -1.94 -11.61
N ASN A 9 5.53 -0.63 -11.58
CA ASN A 9 4.35 -0.04 -10.95
C ASN A 9 3.03 -0.56 -11.55
N LYS A 10 2.98 -0.78 -12.87
CA LYS A 10 1.77 -1.26 -13.56
C LYS A 10 1.34 -2.64 -13.06
N ASP A 11 2.27 -3.59 -12.97
CA ASP A 11 1.99 -4.95 -12.50
C ASP A 11 1.65 -4.98 -11.01
N ILE A 12 2.35 -4.16 -10.20
CA ILE A 12 2.05 -4.05 -8.78
C ILE A 12 0.64 -3.49 -8.57
N LEU A 13 0.25 -2.41 -9.27
CA LEU A 13 -1.10 -1.86 -9.21
C LEU A 13 -2.16 -2.89 -9.60
N LYS A 14 -1.91 -3.66 -10.67
CA LYS A 14 -2.80 -4.74 -11.11
C LYS A 14 -3.00 -5.79 -10.03
N GLU A 15 -1.92 -6.21 -9.37
CA GLU A 15 -1.99 -7.23 -8.32
C GLU A 15 -2.54 -6.68 -6.99
N ILE A 16 -2.36 -5.39 -6.67
CA ILE A 16 -3.06 -4.73 -5.56
C ILE A 16 -4.56 -4.75 -5.82
N HIS A 17 -5.00 -4.33 -7.01
CA HIS A 17 -6.42 -4.32 -7.38
C HIS A 17 -7.05 -5.69 -7.22
N LYS A 18 -6.44 -6.73 -7.81
CA LYS A 18 -6.91 -8.12 -7.66
C LYS A 18 -6.96 -8.57 -6.20
N SER A 19 -5.92 -8.23 -5.43
CA SER A 19 -5.86 -8.58 -4.00
C SER A 19 -6.99 -7.93 -3.22
N LYS A 20 -7.25 -6.64 -3.44
CA LYS A 20 -8.37 -5.91 -2.82
C LYS A 20 -9.71 -6.50 -3.23
N SER A 21 -9.90 -6.85 -4.51
CA SER A 21 -11.14 -7.45 -5.00
C SER A 21 -11.48 -8.79 -4.33
N THR A 22 -10.51 -9.53 -3.79
CA THR A 22 -10.83 -10.75 -3.00
C THR A 22 -11.55 -10.48 -1.68
N PHE A 23 -11.55 -9.23 -1.20
CA PHE A 23 -12.28 -8.80 -0.02
C PHE A 23 -13.60 -8.11 -0.39
N CYS A 24 -13.93 -8.03 -1.68
CA CYS A 24 -15.08 -7.27 -2.16
C CYS A 24 -16.16 -8.23 -2.66
N SER A 25 -17.41 -7.76 -2.57
CA SER A 25 -18.54 -8.36 -3.25
C SER A 25 -19.01 -7.42 -4.34
N TYR A 26 -19.45 -7.99 -5.46
CA TYR A 26 -19.98 -7.29 -6.62
C TYR A 26 -21.23 -8.01 -7.12
N THR A 27 -22.18 -7.28 -7.71
CA THR A 27 -23.36 -7.91 -8.34
C THR A 27 -23.04 -8.57 -9.68
N ASP A 28 -21.93 -8.18 -10.30
CA ASP A 28 -21.38 -8.74 -11.53
C ASP A 28 -19.84 -8.68 -11.45
N ASP A 29 -19.17 -9.67 -12.03
CA ASP A 29 -17.71 -9.76 -12.06
C ASP A 29 -17.09 -8.57 -12.79
N ASP A 30 -17.76 -8.05 -13.83
CA ASP A 30 -17.29 -6.89 -14.60
C ASP A 30 -17.28 -5.61 -13.77
N TYR A 31 -18.07 -5.54 -12.70
CA TYR A 31 -18.11 -4.39 -11.80
C TYR A 31 -16.95 -4.37 -10.81
N ALA A 32 -16.08 -5.38 -10.81
CA ALA A 32 -14.86 -5.33 -10.02
C ALA A 32 -13.88 -4.26 -10.51
N ASP A 33 -13.88 -3.96 -11.81
CA ASP A 33 -13.08 -2.90 -12.40
C ASP A 33 -13.78 -1.54 -12.30
N PHE A 34 -12.98 -0.47 -12.18
CA PHE A 34 -13.48 0.91 -12.02
C PHE A 34 -12.88 1.82 -13.08
N ASP A 35 -13.56 2.88 -13.48
CA ASP A 35 -13.07 3.82 -14.50
C ASP A 35 -12.46 5.09 -13.90
N ILE A 36 -12.95 5.48 -12.71
CA ILE A 36 -12.48 6.64 -11.97
C ILE A 36 -12.66 6.40 -10.48
N ILE A 37 -11.78 6.99 -9.67
CA ILE A 37 -11.90 7.03 -8.21
C ILE A 37 -12.29 8.44 -7.81
N LEU A 38 -13.33 8.57 -6.99
CA LEU A 38 -13.80 9.84 -6.47
C LEU A 38 -13.94 9.77 -4.94
N SER A 39 -13.88 10.94 -4.30
CA SER A 39 -13.98 11.05 -2.84
C SER A 39 -15.40 10.90 -2.31
N ASP A 40 -16.41 11.20 -3.15
CA ASP A 40 -17.82 11.21 -2.75
C ASP A 40 -18.73 11.10 -3.99
N ILE A 41 -19.97 10.66 -3.78
CA ILE A 41 -21.00 10.53 -4.82
C ILE A 41 -21.30 11.89 -5.46
N GLY A 42 -21.33 12.98 -4.68
CA GLY A 42 -21.58 14.33 -5.19
C GLY A 42 -20.51 14.85 -6.15
N LYS A 43 -19.36 14.17 -6.26
CA LYS A 43 -18.33 14.49 -7.27
C LYS A 43 -18.62 13.88 -8.64
N ILE A 44 -19.64 13.03 -8.78
CA ILE A 44 -20.08 12.51 -10.08
C ILE A 44 -20.81 13.63 -10.82
N ASN A 45 -20.15 14.22 -11.81
CA ASN A 45 -20.69 15.29 -12.65
C ASN A 45 -20.26 15.10 -14.12
N ILE A 46 -20.70 16.01 -14.99
CA ILE A 46 -20.43 15.92 -16.44
C ILE A 46 -18.93 15.80 -16.75
N ARG A 47 -18.06 16.46 -15.97
CA ARG A 47 -16.60 16.42 -16.18
C ARG A 47 -16.01 15.07 -15.79
N THR A 48 -16.38 14.55 -14.61
CA THR A 48 -15.87 13.26 -14.14
C THR A 48 -16.43 12.10 -14.97
N ILE A 49 -17.64 12.22 -15.50
CA ILE A 49 -18.21 11.26 -16.47
C ILE A 49 -17.36 11.25 -17.75
N ALA A 50 -17.05 12.43 -18.31
CA ALA A 50 -16.21 12.51 -19.51
C ALA A 50 -14.80 11.95 -19.27
N GLU A 51 -14.22 12.19 -18.08
CA GLU A 51 -12.95 11.61 -17.68
C GLU A 51 -13.02 10.09 -17.54
N ALA A 52 -14.06 9.56 -16.90
CA ALA A 52 -14.30 8.12 -16.77
C ALA A 52 -14.42 7.46 -18.15
N LYS A 53 -15.15 8.06 -19.10
CA LYS A 53 -15.23 7.56 -20.49
C LYS A 53 -13.85 7.49 -21.15
N ARG A 54 -13.01 8.52 -21.00
CA ARG A 54 -11.64 8.52 -21.54
C ARG A 54 -10.77 7.44 -20.90
N ASN A 55 -10.88 7.26 -19.57
CA ASN A 55 -10.14 6.23 -18.85
C ASN A 55 -10.56 4.83 -19.29
N LYS A 56 -11.87 4.59 -19.45
CA LYS A 56 -12.40 3.31 -19.94
C LYS A 56 -11.93 3.01 -21.36
N ALA A 57 -12.07 3.97 -22.28
CA ALA A 57 -11.58 3.84 -23.65
C ALA A 57 -10.09 3.51 -23.70
N LYS A 58 -9.26 4.23 -22.92
CA LYS A 58 -7.82 3.98 -22.84
C LYS A 58 -7.50 2.57 -22.34
N LYS A 59 -8.23 2.07 -21.34
CA LYS A 59 -8.06 0.69 -20.84
C LYS A 59 -8.44 -0.34 -21.89
N GLN A 60 -9.58 -0.17 -22.56
CA GLN A 60 -10.05 -1.05 -23.62
C GLN A 60 -9.06 -1.10 -24.80
N SER A 61 -8.57 0.06 -25.23
CA SER A 61 -7.54 0.15 -26.28
C SER A 61 -6.24 -0.56 -25.90
N GLN A 62 -5.78 -0.36 -24.66
CA GLN A 62 -4.58 -1.01 -24.16
C GLN A 62 -4.76 -2.53 -24.08
N LEU A 63 -5.92 -2.99 -23.62
CA LEU A 63 -6.25 -4.42 -23.53
C LEU A 63 -6.33 -5.05 -24.92
N ALA A 64 -7.02 -4.42 -25.87
CA ALA A 64 -7.12 -4.88 -27.25
C ALA A 64 -5.75 -5.00 -27.92
N PHE A 65 -4.89 -3.99 -27.71
CA PHE A 65 -3.51 -4.01 -28.20
C PHE A 65 -2.69 -5.14 -27.57
N GLU A 66 -2.77 -5.32 -26.24
CA GLU A 66 -2.04 -6.38 -25.54
C GLU A 66 -2.50 -7.78 -25.98
N THR A 67 -3.80 -8.00 -26.17
CA THR A 67 -4.35 -9.27 -26.63
C THR A 67 -3.92 -9.61 -28.05
N ARG A 68 -4.06 -8.67 -29.01
CA ARG A 68 -3.63 -8.88 -30.40
C ARG A 68 -2.12 -9.04 -30.54
N LYS A 69 -1.35 -8.29 -29.77
CA LYS A 69 0.12 -8.46 -29.70
C LYS A 69 0.50 -9.83 -29.12
N ALA A 70 -0.21 -10.31 -28.12
CA ALA A 70 0.00 -11.65 -27.57
C ALA A 70 -0.38 -12.76 -28.56
N ALA A 71 -1.35 -12.51 -29.45
CA ALA A 71 -1.69 -13.38 -30.58
C ALA A 71 -0.66 -13.35 -31.73
N GLY A 72 0.38 -12.51 -31.64
CA GLY A 72 1.47 -12.44 -32.62
C GLY A 72 1.25 -11.43 -33.76
N GLU A 73 0.17 -10.63 -33.71
CA GLU A 73 -0.12 -9.62 -34.72
C GLU A 73 0.82 -8.40 -34.59
N LYS A 74 1.36 -7.93 -35.71
CA LYS A 74 2.16 -6.69 -35.79
C LYS A 74 1.26 -5.49 -36.04
N ILE A 75 0.53 -5.10 -35.00
CA ILE A 75 -0.39 -3.95 -35.02
C ILE A 75 0.22 -2.72 -34.33
N LYS A 76 -0.21 -1.52 -34.71
CA LYS A 76 0.13 -0.29 -33.97
C LYS A 76 -0.91 -0.05 -32.89
N GLN A 77 -0.52 0.69 -31.85
CA GLN A 77 -1.44 1.02 -30.75
C GLN A 77 -2.62 1.90 -31.21
N ALA A 78 -2.39 2.78 -32.20
CA ALA A 78 -3.42 3.63 -32.79
C ALA A 78 -4.56 2.83 -33.45
N ASP A 79 -4.25 1.66 -34.01
CA ASP A 79 -5.24 0.82 -34.70
C ASP A 79 -6.22 0.13 -33.73
N CYS A 80 -5.96 0.22 -32.42
CA CYS A 80 -6.80 -0.30 -31.35
C CYS A 80 -7.49 0.81 -30.54
N GLU A 81 -7.42 2.06 -31.01
CA GLU A 81 -8.02 3.19 -30.29
C GLU A 81 -9.55 3.07 -30.29
N VAL A 82 -10.13 3.12 -29.09
CA VAL A 82 -11.57 3.06 -28.87
C VAL A 82 -12.06 4.48 -28.67
N ASP A 83 -13.12 4.86 -29.39
CA ASP A 83 -13.72 6.19 -29.25
C ASP A 83 -14.52 6.27 -27.94
N TYR A 84 -14.07 7.13 -27.03
CA TYR A 84 -14.73 7.36 -25.74
C TYR A 84 -16.15 7.93 -25.88
N ARG A 85 -16.51 8.52 -27.03
CA ARG A 85 -17.85 9.09 -27.28
C ARG A 85 -18.92 8.01 -27.42
N LYS A 86 -18.54 6.81 -27.85
CA LYS A 86 -19.43 5.66 -28.00
C LYS A 86 -19.78 5.00 -26.67
N ILE A 87 -18.96 5.24 -25.64
CA ILE A 87 -19.17 4.70 -24.30
C ILE A 87 -20.33 5.45 -23.64
N THR A 88 -21.35 4.71 -23.23
CA THR A 88 -22.52 5.25 -22.53
C THR A 88 -22.22 5.54 -21.06
N LYS A 89 -23.08 6.26 -20.34
CA LYS A 89 -22.82 6.58 -18.91
C LYS A 89 -23.14 5.40 -18.00
N GLU A 90 -24.06 4.56 -18.44
CA GLU A 90 -24.53 3.32 -17.82
C GLU A 90 -23.38 2.32 -17.76
N GLU A 91 -22.48 2.31 -18.74
CA GLU A 91 -21.32 1.45 -18.77
C GLU A 91 -20.21 1.80 -17.75
N LEU A 92 -20.27 2.96 -17.09
CA LEU A 92 -19.17 3.46 -16.28
C LEU A 92 -19.29 2.99 -14.82
N ILE A 93 -18.15 2.61 -14.26
CA ILE A 93 -18.06 2.23 -12.84
C ILE A 93 -17.28 3.27 -12.07
N PHE A 94 -17.94 3.90 -11.10
CA PHE A 94 -17.37 4.91 -10.21
C PHE A 94 -16.99 4.27 -8.88
N ARG A 95 -15.70 4.29 -8.55
CA ARG A 95 -15.24 3.88 -7.21
C ARG A 95 -15.29 5.09 -6.27
N ILE A 96 -16.14 5.00 -5.26
CA ILE A 96 -16.31 6.04 -4.25
C ILE A 96 -15.63 5.60 -2.96
N MET A 97 -14.66 6.38 -2.48
CA MET A 97 -13.96 6.11 -1.22
C MET A 97 -14.84 6.52 -0.04
N THR A 98 -15.47 5.55 0.63
CA THR A 98 -16.45 5.81 1.71
C THR A 98 -16.36 4.76 2.82
N PHE A 99 -16.74 5.16 4.04
CA PHE A 99 -16.83 4.32 5.24
C PHE A 99 -18.27 3.92 5.59
N ASP A 100 -19.27 4.25 4.76
CA ASP A 100 -20.70 4.11 5.08
C ASP A 100 -21.10 2.69 5.49
N HIS A 101 -20.58 1.67 4.80
CA HIS A 101 -20.87 0.26 5.07
C HIS A 101 -19.96 -0.36 6.14
N ILE A 102 -19.05 0.42 6.72
CA ILE A 102 -18.10 -0.06 7.72
C ILE A 102 -18.70 0.16 9.12
N PRO A 103 -18.75 -0.87 9.98
CA PRO A 103 -19.23 -0.72 11.34
C PRO A 103 -18.33 0.20 12.19
N GLU A 104 -18.94 0.85 13.17
CA GLU A 104 -18.23 1.65 14.17
C GLU A 104 -17.56 0.74 15.22
N GLU A 105 -16.43 1.20 15.75
CA GLU A 105 -15.70 0.54 16.85
C GLU A 105 -15.38 1.60 17.92
N PRO A 106 -16.38 2.01 18.73
CA PRO A 106 -16.17 2.99 19.78
C PRO A 106 -15.08 2.54 20.75
N GLY A 107 -14.18 3.45 21.13
CA GLY A 107 -13.10 3.16 22.08
C GLY A 107 -11.79 2.63 21.47
N ARG A 108 -11.74 2.36 20.16
CA ARG A 108 -10.49 1.92 19.49
C ARG A 108 -9.34 2.91 19.62
N LYS A 109 -9.64 4.22 19.53
CA LYS A 109 -8.67 5.30 19.71
C LYS A 109 -9.17 6.26 20.77
N LYS A 110 -8.27 6.65 21.70
CA LYS A 110 -8.56 7.57 22.80
C LYS A 110 -9.10 8.92 22.31
N ASN A 111 -8.51 9.48 21.25
CA ASN A 111 -8.91 10.75 20.63
C ASN A 111 -9.13 10.57 19.12
N PRO A 112 -10.34 10.21 18.65
CA PRO A 112 -10.63 10.06 17.23
C PRO A 112 -10.68 11.42 16.52
N LYS A 113 -9.86 11.61 15.48
CA LYS A 113 -9.81 12.87 14.70
C LYS A 113 -10.47 12.73 13.33
N THR A 114 -10.46 11.52 12.78
CA THR A 114 -10.98 11.21 11.45
C THR A 114 -12.12 10.21 11.53
N GLU A 115 -12.94 10.12 10.48
CA GLU A 115 -13.99 9.10 10.40
C GLU A 115 -13.42 7.68 10.51
N ALA A 116 -12.29 7.42 9.83
CA ALA A 116 -11.52 6.18 9.93
C ALA A 116 -11.06 5.85 11.37
N ASP A 117 -11.03 6.82 12.28
CA ASP A 117 -10.68 6.60 13.68
C ASP A 117 -11.79 5.94 14.48
N LYS A 118 -13.03 6.23 14.12
CA LYS A 118 -14.26 5.73 14.76
C LYS A 118 -14.68 4.36 14.23
N LYS A 119 -14.16 3.97 13.07
CA LYS A 119 -14.49 2.73 12.36
C LYS A 119 -13.50 1.60 12.69
N ILE A 120 -13.92 0.36 12.42
CA ILE A 120 -13.06 -0.83 12.54
C ILE A 120 -11.76 -0.63 11.73
N LYS A 121 -10.62 -1.12 12.26
CA LYS A 121 -9.36 -1.13 11.49
C LYS A 121 -9.45 -2.07 10.29
N LEU A 122 -9.21 -1.52 9.09
CA LEU A 122 -9.32 -2.22 7.81
C LEU A 122 -7.95 -2.53 7.19
N ASN A 123 -7.96 -3.48 6.25
CA ASN A 123 -6.78 -3.94 5.52
C ASN A 123 -6.38 -2.92 4.43
N PHE A 124 -7.36 -2.19 3.89
CA PHE A 124 -7.17 -1.13 2.90
C PHE A 124 -8.30 -0.09 3.00
N PRO A 125 -8.14 1.13 2.42
CA PRO A 125 -9.18 2.15 2.43
C PRO A 125 -10.50 1.62 1.82
N PRO A 126 -11.63 1.73 2.53
CA PRO A 126 -12.90 1.21 2.05
C PRO A 126 -13.44 2.05 0.90
N PHE A 127 -14.17 1.37 0.03
CA PHE A 127 -14.86 1.94 -1.10
C PHE A 127 -16.15 1.19 -1.42
N GLN A 128 -16.99 1.84 -2.21
CA GLN A 128 -18.15 1.26 -2.88
C GLN A 128 -18.09 1.59 -4.38
N HIS A 129 -18.67 0.72 -5.20
CA HIS A 129 -18.79 0.92 -6.64
C HIS A 129 -20.22 1.32 -7.00
N TYR A 130 -20.36 2.34 -7.83
CA TYR A 130 -21.63 2.84 -8.32
C TYR A 130 -21.67 2.84 -9.85
N LYS A 131 -22.87 2.62 -10.39
CA LYS A 131 -23.18 2.61 -11.82
C LYS A 131 -24.49 3.37 -12.06
N PHE A 132 -24.66 3.98 -13.22
CA PHE A 132 -25.95 4.51 -13.63
C PHE A 132 -26.88 3.39 -14.10
N ASN A 133 -28.13 3.39 -13.62
CA ASN A 133 -29.20 2.56 -14.16
C ASN A 133 -29.83 3.21 -15.41
N GLU A 134 -30.79 2.53 -16.03
CA GLU A 134 -31.53 3.02 -17.21
C GLU A 134 -32.31 4.31 -16.93
N ASN A 135 -32.74 4.51 -15.68
CA ASN A 135 -33.44 5.72 -15.24
C ASN A 135 -32.48 6.90 -14.96
N GLY A 136 -31.17 6.69 -15.06
CA GLY A 136 -30.15 7.71 -14.78
C GLY A 136 -29.85 7.93 -13.29
N GLU A 137 -30.26 7.01 -12.42
CA GLU A 137 -29.96 7.01 -10.98
C GLU A 137 -28.71 6.16 -10.70
N LEU A 138 -28.00 6.50 -9.62
CA LEU A 138 -26.81 5.77 -9.20
C LEU A 138 -27.18 4.60 -8.29
N VAL A 139 -26.83 3.39 -8.70
CA VAL A 139 -27.03 2.17 -7.93
C VAL A 139 -25.70 1.62 -7.42
N CYS A 140 -25.67 1.16 -6.17
CA CYS A 140 -24.50 0.51 -5.59
C CYS A 140 -24.38 -0.92 -6.14
N VAL A 141 -23.29 -1.20 -6.87
CA VAL A 141 -23.06 -2.48 -7.55
C VAL A 141 -21.90 -3.28 -6.92
N GLY A 142 -21.21 -2.70 -5.94
CA GLY A 142 -20.11 -3.36 -5.26
C GLY A 142 -19.72 -2.69 -3.97
N LYS A 143 -19.28 -3.50 -2.99
CA LYS A 143 -18.81 -3.04 -1.68
C LYS A 143 -17.50 -3.73 -1.33
N SER A 144 -16.56 -2.97 -0.81
CA SER A 144 -15.33 -3.52 -0.22
C SER A 144 -15.58 -4.09 1.18
N HIS A 145 -14.77 -5.06 1.60
CA HIS A 145 -14.93 -5.74 2.90
C HIS A 145 -16.35 -6.28 3.11
N TRP A 146 -16.92 -6.91 2.08
CA TRP A 146 -18.30 -7.38 2.07
C TRP A 146 -18.38 -8.81 1.55
N GLU A 147 -19.25 -9.61 2.15
CA GLU A 147 -19.46 -11.02 1.83
C GLU A 147 -20.95 -11.29 1.62
N GLY A 148 -21.30 -12.07 0.59
CA GLY A 148 -22.70 -12.28 0.18
C GLY A 148 -23.23 -11.20 -0.76
N GLY A 149 -24.55 -11.13 -0.95
CA GLY A 149 -25.19 -10.19 -1.87
C GLY A 149 -25.25 -8.76 -1.33
N MET A 150 -25.61 -7.80 -2.18
CA MET A 150 -25.68 -6.39 -1.80
C MET A 150 -26.75 -6.08 -0.74
N GLU A 151 -27.84 -6.86 -0.74
CA GLU A 151 -28.99 -6.73 0.15
C GLU A 151 -28.92 -7.64 1.38
N ASN A 152 -28.38 -8.85 1.24
CA ASN A 152 -28.38 -9.90 2.28
C ASN A 152 -26.98 -10.24 2.82
N GLY A 153 -25.94 -9.57 2.34
CA GLY A 153 -24.57 -9.80 2.77
C GLY A 153 -24.23 -9.11 4.09
N ALA A 154 -22.98 -9.26 4.50
CA ALA A 154 -22.46 -8.67 5.72
C ALA A 154 -21.04 -8.14 5.55
N PHE A 155 -20.67 -7.20 6.41
CA PHE A 155 -19.30 -6.70 6.51
C PHE A 155 -18.37 -7.82 6.97
N SER A 156 -17.28 -8.05 6.24
CA SER A 156 -16.28 -9.08 6.52
C SER A 156 -14.90 -8.60 6.05
N LYS A 157 -13.93 -8.54 6.96
CA LYS A 157 -12.55 -8.10 6.66
C LYS A 157 -11.54 -9.24 6.55
N SER A 158 -11.98 -10.48 6.78
CA SER A 158 -11.10 -11.65 6.94
C SER A 158 -11.21 -12.69 5.83
N HIS A 159 -12.24 -12.63 4.97
CA HIS A 159 -12.47 -13.65 3.93
C HIS A 159 -11.50 -13.55 2.74
N GLY A 160 -10.94 -12.36 2.47
CA GLY A 160 -10.02 -12.13 1.36
C GLY A 160 -8.56 -12.41 1.69
N LYS A 161 -7.70 -12.38 0.65
CA LYS A 161 -6.25 -12.54 0.79
C LYS A 161 -5.49 -11.83 -0.33
N ALA A 162 -4.27 -11.41 -0.03
CA ALA A 162 -3.35 -10.93 -1.07
C ALA A 162 -3.04 -12.05 -2.08
N THR A 163 -2.87 -11.70 -3.35
CA THR A 163 -2.48 -12.69 -4.36
C THR A 163 -1.07 -13.20 -4.10
N ASN A 164 -0.81 -14.49 -4.40
CA ASN A 164 0.53 -15.07 -4.30
C ASN A 164 1.57 -14.28 -5.11
N LYS A 165 1.14 -13.72 -6.25
CA LYS A 165 2.00 -12.89 -7.10
C LYS A 165 2.38 -11.58 -6.42
N LEU A 166 1.44 -10.90 -5.74
CA LEU A 166 1.75 -9.69 -4.96
C LEU A 166 2.69 -10.01 -3.79
N ALA A 167 2.42 -11.09 -3.05
CA ALA A 167 3.28 -11.53 -1.95
C ALA A 167 4.71 -11.83 -2.43
N MET A 168 4.85 -12.51 -3.57
CA MET A 168 6.14 -12.79 -4.18
C MET A 168 6.85 -11.50 -4.63
N MET A 169 6.12 -10.49 -5.12
CA MET A 169 6.69 -9.16 -5.41
C MET A 169 7.24 -8.50 -4.14
N TRP A 170 6.51 -8.56 -3.02
CA TRP A 170 6.99 -8.04 -1.73
C TRP A 170 8.28 -8.74 -1.27
N MET A 171 8.32 -10.07 -1.34
CA MET A 171 9.53 -10.85 -0.99
C MET A 171 10.73 -10.44 -1.85
N LYS A 172 10.56 -10.39 -3.18
CA LYS A 172 11.61 -9.96 -4.11
C LYS A 172 12.10 -8.53 -3.84
N LEU A 173 11.21 -7.65 -3.40
CA LEU A 173 11.59 -6.29 -3.01
C LEU A 173 12.47 -6.34 -1.76
N CYS A 174 12.06 -7.04 -0.71
CA CYS A 174 12.84 -7.19 0.52
C CYS A 174 14.22 -7.82 0.26
N ASP A 175 14.28 -8.89 -0.55
CA ASP A 175 15.54 -9.55 -0.93
C ASP A 175 16.51 -8.60 -1.63
N ARG A 176 16.00 -7.77 -2.55
CA ARG A 176 16.82 -6.77 -3.22
C ARG A 176 17.38 -5.74 -2.24
N TYR A 177 16.60 -5.31 -1.26
CA TYR A 177 17.06 -4.36 -0.25
C TYR A 177 18.08 -4.98 0.72
N ALA A 178 17.91 -6.24 1.08
CA ALA A 178 18.85 -7.02 1.88
C ALA A 178 20.25 -7.15 1.23
N THR A 179 20.36 -7.03 -0.09
CA THR A 179 21.66 -7.05 -0.79
C THR A 179 22.39 -5.70 -0.86
N ARG A 180 21.80 -4.60 -0.38
CA ARG A 180 22.45 -3.29 -0.41
C ARG A 180 23.69 -3.26 0.48
N GLY A 181 24.73 -2.56 0.07
CA GLY A 181 26.04 -2.59 0.75
C GLY A 181 26.00 -2.21 2.23
N ASN A 182 25.06 -1.35 2.63
CA ASN A 182 24.87 -0.93 4.02
C ASN A 182 24.28 -2.03 4.94
N VAL A 183 23.62 -3.05 4.40
CA VAL A 183 22.90 -4.08 5.18
C VAL A 183 23.32 -5.50 4.83
N ARG A 184 23.94 -5.73 3.67
CA ARG A 184 24.30 -7.06 3.16
C ARG A 184 25.11 -7.90 4.13
N GLY A 185 26.07 -7.30 4.83
CA GLY A 185 26.93 -7.98 5.82
C GLY A 185 26.47 -7.84 7.26
N TYR A 186 25.27 -7.29 7.51
CA TYR A 186 24.80 -7.06 8.87
C TYR A 186 24.24 -8.35 9.48
N THR A 187 24.59 -8.64 10.74
CA THR A 187 24.20 -9.88 11.43
C THR A 187 22.68 -10.09 11.46
N TYR A 188 21.91 -9.03 11.66
CA TYR A 188 20.44 -9.09 11.74
C TYR A 188 19.73 -8.89 10.40
N ASN A 189 20.41 -9.09 9.26
CA ASN A 189 19.81 -8.89 7.93
C ASN A 189 18.57 -9.77 7.71
N ASP A 190 18.61 -11.03 8.17
CA ASP A 190 17.46 -11.92 8.02
C ASP A 190 16.27 -11.49 8.89
N GLU A 191 16.50 -10.96 10.09
CA GLU A 191 15.44 -10.34 10.91
C GLU A 191 14.87 -9.07 10.25
N MET A 192 15.72 -8.23 9.67
CA MET A 192 15.28 -7.05 8.90
C MET A 192 14.35 -7.44 7.76
N ARG A 193 14.70 -8.50 7.03
CA ARG A 193 13.90 -9.03 5.94
C ARG A 193 12.56 -9.57 6.43
N GLY A 194 12.57 -10.38 7.49
CA GLY A 194 11.36 -10.90 8.12
C GLY A 194 10.42 -9.78 8.57
N GLN A 195 10.97 -8.78 9.28
CA GLN A 195 10.22 -7.63 9.75
C GLN A 195 9.64 -6.78 8.61
N ALA A 196 10.39 -6.60 7.52
CA ALA A 196 9.91 -5.86 6.36
C ALA A 196 8.81 -6.59 5.60
N ILE A 197 8.91 -7.92 5.45
CA ILE A 197 7.83 -8.73 4.84
C ILE A 197 6.57 -8.64 5.70
N LEU A 198 6.69 -8.77 7.02
CA LEU A 198 5.56 -8.61 7.94
C LEU A 198 4.92 -7.22 7.80
N GLN A 199 5.72 -6.17 7.72
CA GLN A 199 5.22 -4.81 7.51
C GLN A 199 4.47 -4.70 6.19
N LEU A 200 5.04 -5.19 5.08
CA LEU A 200 4.38 -5.18 3.77
C LEU A 200 3.10 -6.00 3.76
N ALA A 201 3.03 -7.13 4.47
CA ALA A 201 1.80 -7.90 4.61
C ALA A 201 0.69 -7.12 5.35
N GLN A 202 1.07 -6.31 6.35
CA GLN A 202 0.13 -5.52 7.14
C GLN A 202 -0.39 -4.26 6.44
N ILE A 203 0.50 -3.55 5.72
CA ILE A 203 0.16 -2.25 5.12
C ILE A 203 0.14 -2.26 3.59
N GLY A 204 0.51 -3.37 2.95
CA GLY A 204 0.71 -3.43 1.50
C GLY A 204 -0.56 -3.07 0.73
N LEU A 205 -1.71 -3.55 1.19
CA LEU A 205 -2.99 -3.22 0.59
C LEU A 205 -3.48 -1.80 0.96
N GLN A 206 -2.89 -1.14 1.96
CA GLN A 206 -3.27 0.23 2.34
C GLN A 206 -2.81 1.29 1.35
N PHE A 207 -2.06 0.92 0.30
CA PHE A 207 -1.73 1.83 -0.79
C PHE A 207 -3.01 2.40 -1.42
N ASP A 208 -3.04 3.72 -1.60
CA ASP A 208 -4.19 4.47 -2.07
C ASP A 208 -3.95 4.96 -3.50
N GLU A 209 -4.62 4.30 -4.47
CA GLU A 209 -4.48 4.55 -5.89
C GLU A 209 -5.04 5.90 -6.32
N SER A 210 -5.89 6.53 -5.50
CA SER A 210 -6.41 7.87 -5.79
C SER A 210 -5.34 8.96 -5.63
N LYS A 211 -4.30 8.69 -4.84
CA LYS A 211 -3.25 9.68 -4.50
C LYS A 211 -1.97 9.49 -5.28
N SER A 212 -1.67 8.27 -5.72
CA SER A 212 -0.42 7.97 -6.42
C SER A 212 -0.55 6.76 -7.32
N GLN A 213 0.23 6.76 -8.40
CA GLN A 213 0.39 5.64 -9.33
C GLN A 213 1.76 4.94 -9.16
N ASN A 214 2.46 5.19 -8.04
CA ASN A 214 3.80 4.66 -7.76
C ASN A 214 3.84 3.81 -6.47
N PRO A 215 3.25 2.61 -6.48
CA PRO A 215 3.30 1.71 -5.32
C PRO A 215 4.72 1.22 -4.99
N PHE A 216 5.64 1.18 -5.96
CA PHE A 216 7.02 0.77 -5.72
C PHE A 216 7.72 1.69 -4.70
N ALA A 217 7.49 3.00 -4.80
CA ALA A 217 8.03 3.97 -3.85
C ALA A 217 7.42 3.79 -2.44
N TYR A 218 6.11 3.57 -2.36
CA TYR A 218 5.41 3.29 -1.09
C TYR A 218 5.98 2.05 -0.38
N TYR A 219 6.13 0.94 -1.11
CA TYR A 219 6.71 -0.28 -0.54
C TYR A 219 8.19 -0.14 -0.19
N THR A 220 8.96 0.55 -1.03
CA THR A 220 10.37 0.87 -0.73
C THR A 220 10.51 1.63 0.60
N ALA A 221 9.65 2.63 0.83
CA ALA A 221 9.65 3.38 2.08
C ALA A 221 9.31 2.49 3.29
N ALA A 222 8.29 1.62 3.14
CA ALA A 222 7.92 0.66 4.18
C ALA A 222 9.08 -0.29 4.54
N VAL A 223 9.79 -0.84 3.54
CA VAL A 223 10.94 -1.72 3.74
C VAL A 223 12.07 -0.98 4.44
N THR A 224 12.42 0.22 3.96
CA THR A 224 13.52 1.03 4.52
C THR A 224 13.25 1.39 5.98
N ASN A 225 12.04 1.82 6.30
CA ASN A 225 11.64 2.15 7.67
C ASN A 225 11.67 0.91 8.58
N SER A 226 11.28 -0.25 8.06
CA SER A 226 11.34 -1.52 8.81
C SER A 226 12.77 -1.93 9.12
N PHE A 227 13.70 -1.76 8.17
CA PHE A 227 15.11 -2.06 8.37
C PHE A 227 15.72 -1.14 9.44
N VAL A 228 15.47 0.17 9.34
CA VAL A 228 15.92 1.15 10.35
C VAL A 228 15.35 0.85 11.74
N ARG A 229 14.09 0.39 11.81
CA ARG A 229 13.47 0.00 13.08
C ARG A 229 14.22 -1.15 13.76
N VAL A 230 14.65 -2.16 13.02
CA VAL A 230 15.44 -3.28 13.57
C VAL A 230 16.79 -2.78 14.07
N ILE A 231 17.48 -1.91 13.31
CA ILE A 231 18.74 -1.28 13.77
C ILE A 231 18.53 -0.53 15.09
N ASN A 232 17.46 0.24 15.21
CA ASN A 232 17.19 1.02 16.40
C ASN A 232 16.82 0.16 17.61
N LEU A 233 16.08 -0.94 17.40
CA LEU A 233 15.79 -1.91 18.45
C LEU A 233 17.08 -2.55 18.96
N GLU A 234 17.96 -2.95 18.05
CA GLU A 234 19.24 -3.56 18.39
C GLU A 234 20.16 -2.58 19.15
N LYS A 235 20.29 -1.34 18.67
CA LYS A 235 21.05 -0.30 19.39
C LYS A 235 20.53 -0.07 20.80
N ARG A 236 19.20 -0.11 21.01
CA ARG A 236 18.62 0.01 22.35
C ARG A 236 19.01 -1.17 23.23
N ASN A 237 18.96 -2.39 22.70
CA ASN A 237 19.34 -3.59 23.47
C ASN A 237 20.82 -3.58 23.83
N GLN A 238 21.69 -3.11 22.91
CA GLN A 238 23.11 -2.93 23.17
C GLN A 238 23.36 -1.93 24.31
N ASN A 239 22.67 -0.79 24.29
CA ASN A 239 22.77 0.19 25.38
C ASN A 239 22.32 -0.40 26.72
N ILE A 240 21.19 -1.12 26.76
CA ILE A 240 20.69 -1.76 28.00
C ILE A 240 21.70 -2.77 28.53
N ARG A 241 22.30 -3.59 27.64
CA ARG A 241 23.35 -4.54 28.04
C ARG A 241 24.55 -3.80 28.64
N ASP A 242 25.01 -2.75 27.99
CA ASP A 242 26.15 -1.97 28.46
C ASP A 242 25.84 -1.29 29.81
N ASP A 243 24.63 -0.74 30.00
CA ASP A 243 24.17 -0.19 31.28
C ASP A 243 24.22 -1.26 32.39
N ILE A 244 23.78 -2.50 32.11
CA ILE A 244 23.84 -3.61 33.06
C ILE A 244 25.28 -3.98 33.39
N LEU A 245 26.20 -3.96 32.42
CA LEU A 245 27.62 -4.25 32.66
C LEU A 245 28.23 -3.18 33.58
N GLU A 246 27.98 -1.89 33.30
CA GLU A 246 28.43 -0.77 34.12
C GLU A 246 27.89 -0.87 35.57
N MET A 247 26.59 -1.17 35.74
CA MET A 247 25.98 -1.35 37.07
C MET A 247 26.63 -2.49 37.89
N ASN A 248 27.18 -3.50 37.22
CA ASN A 248 27.86 -4.62 37.86
C ASN A 248 29.39 -4.44 37.94
N ASN A 249 29.91 -3.22 37.72
CA ASN A 249 31.34 -2.91 37.67
C ASN A 249 32.12 -3.76 36.65
N MET A 250 31.45 -4.16 35.56
CA MET A 250 32.07 -4.83 34.42
C MET A 250 32.27 -3.84 33.27
N ASN A 251 33.20 -4.17 32.37
CA ASN A 251 33.52 -3.32 31.24
C ASN A 251 32.42 -3.38 30.15
N PRO A 252 31.82 -2.26 29.74
CA PRO A 252 30.83 -2.20 28.66
C PRO A 252 31.50 -2.31 27.28
N SER A 253 30.73 -2.19 26.19
CA SER A 253 31.29 -2.23 24.84
C SER A 253 32.35 -1.14 24.59
N TYR A 254 33.30 -1.40 23.70
CA TYR A 254 34.37 -0.47 23.36
C TYR A 254 33.85 0.89 22.84
N THR A 255 32.76 0.88 22.07
CA THR A 255 32.10 2.10 21.59
C THR A 255 31.55 2.93 22.74
N ARG A 256 30.98 2.28 23.77
CA ARG A 256 30.45 2.95 24.97
C ARG A 256 31.56 3.55 25.83
N GLN A 257 32.66 2.82 26.02
CA GLN A 257 33.82 3.32 26.77
C GLN A 257 34.38 4.60 26.14
N HIS A 258 34.59 4.60 24.83
CA HIS A 258 35.09 5.78 24.12
C HIS A 258 34.12 6.97 24.09
N ALA A 259 32.81 6.72 24.00
CA ALA A 259 31.83 7.78 24.11
C ALA A 259 31.93 8.49 25.47
N GLY A 260 32.07 7.72 26.56
CA GLY A 260 32.28 8.26 27.90
C GLY A 260 33.58 9.05 28.04
N GLU A 261 34.69 8.55 27.48
CA GLU A 261 35.99 9.25 27.48
C GLU A 261 35.93 10.59 26.72
N TRP A 262 35.28 10.59 25.56
CA TRP A 262 35.08 11.79 24.75
C TRP A 262 34.23 12.83 25.48
N GLU A 263 33.07 12.43 26.00
CA GLU A 263 32.18 13.30 26.79
C GLU A 263 32.90 13.87 28.02
N ALA A 264 33.67 13.04 28.73
CA ALA A 264 34.49 13.49 29.85
C ALA A 264 35.58 14.48 29.41
N SER A 265 36.17 14.31 28.22
CA SER A 265 37.15 15.25 27.67
C SER A 265 36.52 16.61 27.33
N GLN A 266 35.32 16.60 26.74
CA GLN A 266 34.58 17.84 26.40
C GLN A 266 34.20 18.60 27.67
N LYS A 267 33.69 17.93 28.71
CA LYS A 267 33.41 18.56 30.00
C LYS A 267 34.65 19.19 30.62
N ARG A 268 35.79 18.49 30.62
CA ARG A 268 37.07 19.05 31.09
C ARG A 268 37.47 20.30 30.29
N GLN A 269 37.26 20.30 28.97
CA GLN A 269 37.55 21.44 28.10
C GLN A 269 36.63 22.63 28.39
N GLU A 270 35.33 22.41 28.58
CA GLU A 270 34.35 23.44 28.95
C GLU A 270 34.66 24.05 30.33
N GLU A 271 35.00 23.23 31.33
CA GLU A 271 35.42 23.69 32.65
C GLU A 271 36.70 24.54 32.60
N LEU A 272 37.65 24.18 31.72
CA LEU A 272 38.87 24.96 31.51
C LEU A 272 38.60 26.30 30.80
N ASN A 273 37.67 26.32 29.84
CA ASN A 273 37.28 27.54 29.14
C ASN A 273 36.46 28.49 30.03
N ASN A 274 35.61 27.98 30.91
CA ASN A 274 34.83 28.78 31.87
C ASN A 274 35.66 29.33 33.04
N LYS A 275 36.91 28.85 33.21
CA LYS A 275 37.87 29.34 34.21
C LYS A 275 38.80 30.44 33.67
N LYS A 276 38.69 30.81 32.39
CA LYS A 276 39.37 31.97 31.79
C LYS A 276 38.43 33.15 31.70
#